data_AF-A0A401QDK9-F1
#
_entry.id   AF-A0A401QDK9-F1
#
_cell.length_a   1.000
_cell.length_b   1.000
_cell.length_c   1.000
_cell.angle_alpha   90.00
_cell.angle_beta   90.00
_cell.angle_gamma   90.00
#
_symmetry.space_group_name_H-M   'P 1'
#
loop_
_entity.id
_entity.type
_entity.pdbx_description
1 polymer ?
#
loop_
_entity_poly.entity_id
_entity_poly.type
_entity_poly.pdbx_seq_one_letter_code
_entity_poly.pdbx_strand_id
1 'polypeptide(L)'
;MATSALMRFSVADYVIFALLLVFSSVIGLFYALSGGRQRTTQEFLLAGRSMTFLPVALSLLATFQSAVAILGVPAEIYTSGTEYWFLGCSYFLGLLIPAHVFVPMFYRLGLTSTYE
;
A
#
# COMPACT_ATOMS: atom_id res chain seq x y z
N MET A 1 31.77 -12.00 28.66
CA MET A 1 30.48 -12.56 29.09
C MET A 1 29.44 -11.49 28.78
N ALA A 2 28.63 -11.50 27.73
CA ALA A 2 28.21 -12.54 26.81
C ALA A 2 28.65 -12.22 25.36
N THR A 3 29.10 -13.26 24.68
CA THR A 3 29.36 -13.30 23.24
C THR A 3 28.12 -12.87 22.46
N SER A 4 28.35 -12.02 21.46
CA SER A 4 27.42 -11.69 20.38
C SER A 4 26.64 -12.93 19.93
N ALA A 5 25.39 -13.03 20.36
CA ALA A 5 24.40 -13.87 19.69
C ALA A 5 24.26 -13.30 18.29
N LEU A 6 24.98 -13.91 17.34
CA LEU A 6 24.79 -13.68 15.92
C LEU A 6 23.30 -13.83 15.64
N MET A 7 22.58 -12.71 15.46
CA MET A 7 21.24 -12.65 14.85
C MET A 7 21.38 -13.13 13.40
N ARG A 8 21.66 -14.41 13.22
CA ARG A 8 21.65 -15.08 11.93
C ARG A 8 20.20 -15.41 11.63
N PHE A 9 19.73 -14.96 10.48
CA PHE A 9 18.46 -15.40 9.92
C PHE A 9 18.39 -16.92 10.00
N SER A 10 17.31 -17.42 10.61
CA SER A 10 17.06 -18.85 10.65
C SER A 10 16.78 -19.34 9.24
N VAL A 11 16.99 -20.64 9.00
CA VAL A 11 16.61 -21.28 7.73
C VAL A 11 15.13 -21.01 7.42
N ALA A 12 14.27 -20.98 8.45
CA ALA A 12 12.86 -20.65 8.30
C ALA A 12 12.62 -19.24 7.73
N ASP A 13 13.37 -18.23 8.19
CA ASP A 13 13.20 -16.85 7.74
C ASP A 13 13.58 -16.69 6.27
N TYR A 14 14.65 -17.37 5.84
CA TYR A 14 15.05 -17.42 4.43
C TYR A 14 14.01 -18.10 3.57
N VAL A 15 13.40 -19.20 4.04
CA VAL A 15 12.34 -19.90 3.32
C VAL A 15 11.11 -19.00 3.16
N ILE A 16 10.67 -18.32 4.22
CA ILE A 16 9.52 -17.41 4.16
C ILE A 16 9.80 -16.24 3.21
N PHE A 17 10.99 -15.64 3.29
CA PHE A 17 11.40 -14.55 2.40
C PHE A 17 11.42 -14.98 0.93
N ALA A 18 12.04 -16.14 0.64
CA ALA A 18 12.08 -16.68 -0.71
C ALA A 18 10.67 -16.98 -1.24
N LEU A 19 9.81 -17.60 -0.43
CA LEU A 19 8.42 -17.86 -0.80
C LEU A 19 7.66 -16.56 -1.09
N LEU A 20 7.81 -15.53 -0.26
CA LEU A 20 7.17 -14.23 -0.47
C LEU A 20 7.57 -13.61 -1.82
N LEU A 21 8.87 -13.64 -2.15
CA LEU A 21 9.38 -13.14 -3.43
C LEU A 21 8.87 -13.95 -4.62
N VAL A 22 8.86 -15.28 -4.50
CA VAL A 22 8.35 -16.19 -5.52
C VAL A 22 6.86 -15.94 -5.76
N PHE A 23 6.04 -15.89 -4.71
CA PHE A 23 4.61 -15.61 -4.87
C PHE A 23 4.36 -14.24 -5.50
N SER A 24 5.05 -13.19 -5.04
CA SER A 24 4.94 -11.84 -5.63
C SER A 24 5.30 -11.84 -7.12
N SER A 25 6.40 -12.51 -7.48
CA SER A 25 6.88 -12.60 -8.86
C SER A 25 5.97 -13.46 -9.74
N VAL A 26 5.44 -14.56 -9.21
CA VAL A 26 4.51 -15.46 -9.92
C VAL A 26 3.21 -14.73 -10.23
N ILE A 27 2.67 -13.95 -9.31
CA ILE A 27 1.46 -13.14 -9.56
C ILE A 27 1.74 -12.14 -10.69
N GLY A 28 2.86 -11.41 -10.61
CA GLY A 28 3.26 -10.47 -11.66
C GLY A 28 3.45 -11.14 -13.03
N LEU A 29 4.14 -12.28 -13.06
CA LEU A 29 4.40 -13.04 -14.29
C LEU A 29 3.13 -13.66 -14.87
N PHE A 30 2.22 -14.16 -14.01
CA PHE A 30 0.94 -14.69 -14.43
C PHE A 30 0.08 -13.62 -15.13
N TYR A 31 0.00 -12.42 -14.57
CA TYR A 31 -0.71 -11.30 -15.20
C TYR A 31 0.01 -10.76 -16.44
N ALA A 32 1.34 -10.80 -16.50
CA ALA A 32 2.11 -10.42 -17.67
C ALA A 32 1.90 -11.39 -18.85
N LEU A 33 1.87 -12.71 -18.59
CA LEU A 33 1.70 -13.74 -19.64
C LEU A 33 0.24 -13.96 -20.03
N SER A 34 -0.72 -13.78 -19.13
CA SER A 34 -2.16 -13.91 -19.40
C SER A 34 -2.77 -12.65 -20.06
N GLY A 35 -1.93 -11.68 -20.42
CA GLY A 35 -2.25 -10.28 -20.74
C GLY A 35 -2.98 -10.00 -22.06
N GLY A 36 -4.17 -10.56 -22.25
CA GLY A 36 -5.07 -10.15 -23.34
C GLY A 36 -5.76 -8.78 -23.14
N ARG A 37 -5.64 -8.17 -21.94
CA ARG A 37 -6.48 -7.05 -21.43
C ARG A 37 -5.67 -5.84 -20.90
N GLN A 38 -4.51 -5.54 -21.50
CA GLN A 38 -3.69 -4.37 -21.13
C GLN A 38 -3.21 -3.62 -22.38
N ARG A 39 -4.02 -3.61 -23.46
CA ARG A 39 -3.57 -3.09 -24.77
C ARG A 39 -3.60 -1.56 -24.85
N THR A 40 -4.26 -0.90 -23.91
CA THR A 40 -4.36 0.57 -23.85
C THR A 40 -3.98 1.08 -22.45
N THR A 41 -3.36 2.26 -22.39
CA THR A 41 -2.98 2.92 -21.14
C THR A 41 -4.17 3.10 -20.18
N GLN A 42 -5.36 3.33 -20.74
CA GLN A 42 -6.60 3.47 -19.97
C GLN A 42 -7.03 2.15 -19.32
N GLU A 43 -6.85 1.02 -19.99
CA GLU A 43 -7.14 -0.30 -19.43
C GLU A 43 -6.12 -0.70 -18.36
N PHE A 44 -4.84 -0.35 -18.56
CA PHE A 44 -3.77 -0.63 -17.61
C PHE A 44 -3.86 0.22 -16.34
N LEU A 45 -4.08 1.54 -16.48
CA LEU A 45 -4.10 2.47 -15.34
C LEU A 45 -5.45 2.55 -14.62
N LEU A 46 -6.56 2.45 -15.37
CA LEU A 46 -7.90 2.63 -14.81
C LEU A 46 -8.69 1.33 -14.69
N ALA A 47 -8.14 0.19 -15.14
CA ALA A 47 -8.87 -1.09 -15.21
C ALA A 47 -10.26 -0.96 -15.87
N GLY A 48 -10.35 -0.10 -16.89
CA GLY A 48 -11.60 0.22 -17.58
C GLY A 48 -12.68 0.85 -16.70
N ARG A 49 -12.31 1.47 -15.56
CA ARG A 49 -13.23 2.01 -14.52
C ARG A 49 -14.22 0.97 -13.96
N SER A 50 -13.87 -0.31 -14.07
CA SER A 50 -14.74 -1.42 -13.68
C SER A 50 -14.45 -1.99 -12.29
N MET A 51 -13.43 -1.47 -11.60
CA MET A 51 -13.08 -1.93 -10.25
C MET A 51 -14.15 -1.52 -9.24
N THR A 52 -14.61 -2.49 -8.46
CA THR A 52 -15.50 -2.25 -7.31
C THR A 52 -14.76 -1.52 -6.20
N PHE A 53 -15.49 -0.94 -5.24
CA PHE A 53 -14.89 -0.12 -4.19
C PHE A 53 -13.85 -0.87 -3.33
N LEU A 54 -14.04 -2.19 -3.16
CA LEU A 54 -13.29 -3.01 -2.21
C LEU A 54 -11.84 -3.28 -2.68
N PRO A 55 -11.57 -3.71 -3.93
CA PRO A 55 -10.22 -3.75 -4.49
C PRO A 55 -9.51 -2.40 -4.47
N VAL A 56 -10.24 -1.31 -4.75
CA VAL A 56 -9.67 0.05 -4.74
C VAL A 56 -9.25 0.45 -3.34
N ALA A 57 -10.10 0.25 -2.34
CA ALA A 57 -9.79 0.54 -0.94
C ALA A 57 -8.59 -0.28 -0.44
N LEU A 58 -8.54 -1.58 -0.75
CA LEU A 58 -7.41 -2.44 -0.37
C LEU A 58 -6.11 -1.99 -1.03
N SER A 59 -6.14 -1.63 -2.31
CA SER A 59 -4.95 -1.11 -3.01
C SER A 59 -4.48 0.21 -2.41
N LEU A 60 -5.40 1.12 -2.06
CA LEU A 60 -5.06 2.38 -1.42
C LEU A 60 -4.43 2.16 -0.04
N LEU A 61 -5.00 1.28 0.78
CA LEU A 61 -4.44 0.91 2.09
C LEU A 61 -3.04 0.31 1.95
N ALA A 62 -2.84 -0.58 0.98
CA ALA A 62 -1.54 -1.20 0.72
C ALA A 62 -0.48 -0.17 0.33
N THR A 63 -0.82 0.81 -0.51
CA THR A 63 0.10 1.88 -0.92
C THR A 63 0.34 2.91 0.18
N PHE A 64 -0.66 3.14 1.04
CA PHE A 64 -0.55 4.11 2.13
C PHE A 64 0.39 3.63 3.24
N GLN A 65 0.46 2.31 3.47
CA GLN A 65 1.31 1.74 4.50
C GLN A 65 2.78 1.70 4.05
N SER A 66 3.65 2.44 4.74
CA SER A 66 5.10 2.40 4.50
C SER A 66 5.86 1.69 5.63
N ALA A 67 7.10 1.28 5.35
CA ALA A 67 8.00 0.71 6.36
C ALA A 67 8.29 1.69 7.51
N VAL A 68 8.24 3.00 7.23
CA VAL A 68 8.41 4.06 8.25
C VAL A 68 7.24 4.04 9.23
N ALA A 69 6.01 3.80 8.77
CA ALA A 69 4.86 3.70 9.66
C ALA A 69 4.94 2.45 10.55
N ILE A 70 5.43 1.33 10.02
CA ILE A 70 5.50 0.07 10.79
C ILE A 70 6.55 0.13 11.90
N LEU A 71 7.72 0.71 11.62
CA LEU A 71 8.83 0.78 12.58
C LEU A 71 8.84 2.07 13.39
N GLY A 72 8.47 3.18 12.78
CA GLY A 72 8.53 4.52 13.37
C GLY A 72 7.41 4.76 14.38
N VAL A 73 6.20 4.26 14.15
CA VAL A 73 5.06 4.51 15.05
C VAL A 73 5.26 3.89 16.44
N PRO A 74 5.69 2.63 16.58
CA PRO A 74 6.01 2.08 17.89
C PRO A 74 7.17 2.80 18.58
N ALA A 75 8.18 3.22 17.81
CA ALA A 75 9.31 3.98 18.35
C ALA A 75 8.86 5.34 18.90
N GLU A 76 8.01 6.06 18.16
CA GLU A 76 7.46 7.35 18.54
C GLU A 76 6.53 7.23 19.77
N ILE A 77 5.69 6.19 19.82
CA ILE A 77 4.83 5.93 20.98
C ILE A 77 5.68 5.60 22.22
N TYR A 78 6.80 4.90 22.04
CA TYR A 78 7.70 4.56 23.14
C TYR A 78 8.41 5.78 23.72
N THR A 79 8.73 6.79 22.90
CA THR A 79 9.43 8.01 23.35
C THR A 79 8.50 9.14 23.76
N SER A 80 7.42 9.36 23.01
CA SER A 80 6.53 10.51 23.09
C SER A 80 5.18 10.17 23.74
N GLY A 81 4.95 8.90 24.08
CA GLY A 81 3.75 8.43 24.77
C GLY A 81 2.49 8.46 23.91
N THR A 82 1.36 8.86 24.49
CA THR A 82 0.03 8.78 23.87
C THR A 82 -0.27 9.89 22.87
N GLU A 83 0.60 10.88 22.69
CA GLU A 83 0.36 12.04 21.80
C GLU A 83 0.18 11.61 20.33
N TYR A 84 0.84 10.53 19.91
CA TYR A 84 0.71 9.98 18.57
C TYR A 84 -0.75 9.64 18.18
N TRP A 85 -1.62 9.34 19.15
CA TRP A 85 -3.05 9.07 18.89
C TRP A 85 -3.77 10.25 18.24
N PHE A 86 -3.35 11.48 18.54
CA PHE A 86 -3.96 12.67 17.95
C PHE A 86 -3.75 12.73 16.43
N LEU A 87 -2.60 12.21 15.95
CA LEU A 87 -2.31 12.10 14.52
C LEU A 87 -3.25 11.11 13.83
N GLY A 88 -3.58 9.98 14.47
CA GLY A 88 -4.56 9.03 13.95
C GLY A 88 -5.95 9.67 13.78
N CYS A 89 -6.41 10.42 14.79
CA CYS A 89 -7.67 11.17 14.72
C CYS A 89 -7.65 12.23 13.62
N SER A 90 -6.54 12.97 13.46
CA SER A 90 -6.44 13.98 12.40
C SER A 90 -6.44 13.35 11.00
N TYR A 91 -5.81 12.18 10.82
CA TYR A 91 -5.86 11.45 9.55
C TYR A 91 -7.28 11.03 9.18
N PHE A 92 -8.07 10.54 10.14
CA PHE A 92 -9.46 10.15 9.89
C PHE A 92 -10.31 11.34 9.42
N LEU A 93 -10.20 12.47 10.11
CA LEU A 93 -10.90 13.70 9.71
C LEU A 93 -10.37 14.26 8.39
N GLY A 94 -9.05 14.19 8.19
CA GLY A 94 -8.38 14.64 6.98
C GLY A 94 -8.76 13.84 5.73
N LEU A 95 -9.18 12.58 5.88
CA LEU A 95 -9.67 11.74 4.79
C LEU A 95 -11.12 12.05 4.36
N LEU A 96 -11.93 12.68 5.21
CA LEU A 96 -13.32 13.03 4.88
C LEU A 96 -13.40 14.07 3.75
N ILE A 97 -12.51 15.06 3.76
CA ILE A 97 -12.46 16.13 2.74
C ILE A 97 -12.15 15.56 1.34
N PRO A 98 -11.05 14.80 1.11
CA PRO A 98 -10.77 14.20 -0.18
C PRO A 98 -11.84 13.20 -0.62
N ALA A 99 -12.42 12.43 0.30
CA ALA A 99 -13.50 11.51 -0.03
C ALA A 99 -14.76 12.21 -0.58
N HIS A 100 -15.16 13.35 0.00
CA HIS A 100 -16.38 14.05 -0.40
C HIS A 100 -16.20 15.15 -1.45
N VAL A 101 -15.00 15.72 -1.59
CA VAL A 101 -14.76 16.86 -2.49
C VAL A 101 -13.91 16.44 -3.68
N PHE A 102 -12.74 15.85 -3.42
CA PHE A 102 -11.77 15.57 -4.47
C PHE A 102 -12.18 14.37 -5.33
N VAL A 103 -12.62 13.27 -4.72
CA VAL A 103 -13.08 12.08 -5.46
C VAL A 103 -14.19 12.43 -6.47
N PRO A 104 -15.33 13.05 -6.08
CA PRO A 104 -16.37 13.39 -7.06
C PRO A 104 -15.94 14.45 -8.08
N MET A 105 -15.04 15.36 -7.72
CA MET A 105 -14.48 16.34 -8.65
C MET A 105 -13.64 15.65 -9.74
N PHE A 106 -12.68 14.79 -9.37
CA PHE A 106 -11.86 14.04 -10.33
C PHE A 106 -12.69 13.12 -11.24
N TYR A 107 -13.72 12.46 -10.67
CA TYR A 107 -14.63 11.64 -11.47
C TYR A 107 -15.44 12.45 -12.48
N ARG A 108 -15.86 13.68 -12.14
CA ARG A 108 -16.63 14.57 -13.04
C ARG A 108 -15.77 15.17 -14.16
N LEU A 109 -14.53 15.55 -13.86
CA LEU A 109 -13.62 16.13 -14.84
C LEU A 109 -13.02 15.10 -15.78
N GLY A 110 -13.12 13.81 -15.45
CA GLY A 110 -12.62 12.72 -16.29
C GLY A 110 -11.10 12.63 -16.36
N LEU A 111 -10.39 13.41 -15.53
CA LEU A 111 -8.93 13.50 -15.49
C LEU A 111 -8.31 12.16 -15.10
N THR A 112 -7.19 11.84 -15.73
CA THR A 112 -6.48 10.58 -15.49
C THR A 112 -5.27 10.76 -14.58
N SER A 113 -4.77 11.99 -14.47
CA SER A 113 -3.64 12.39 -13.65
C SER A 113 -3.98 13.64 -12.86
N THR A 114 -3.44 13.79 -11.65
CA THR A 114 -3.58 15.01 -10.83
C THR A 114 -2.93 16.24 -11.48
N TYR A 115 -2.10 16.02 -12.51
CA TYR A 115 -1.36 17.06 -13.24
C TYR A 115 -2.03 17.50 -14.55
N GLU A 116 -3.16 16.89 -14.95
CA GLU A 116 -4.02 17.40 -16.03
C GLU A 116 -5.04 18.41 -15.48
#